data_AF-X1F644-F1
#
_entry.id   AF-X1F644-F1
#
_cell.length_a   1.000
_cell.length_b   1.000
_cell.length_c   1.000
_cell.angle_alpha   90.00
_cell.angle_beta   90.00
_cell.angle_gamma   90.00
#
_symmetry.space_group_name_H-M   'P 1'
#
loop_
_entity.id
_entity.type
_entity.pdbx_description
1 polymer ?
#
loop_
_entity_poly.entity_id
_entity_poly.type
_entity_poly.pdbx_seq_one_letter_code
_entity_poly.pdbx_strand_id
1 'polypeptide(L)'
;MQKIIIKELGYEDVPIIAPGAPEGNQFYREYDMQGLRGFILLMKAMSGIFTVDYLNKMLRQTRPYEIEKGKTNKVYQNYIEDICKSVENDPMYRTLDRMVSILKDARGDFENIPIKKTDKPRVGIVGEIFVRNHPYSNNEIIKRVEAQGGEVEIPSFGEWPYHTTATRKIDIITKQTDIYYKIKKSLMPY
;
A
#
# COMPACT_ATOMS: atom_id res chain seq x y z
N MET A 1 17.23 -17.16 -7.53
CA MET A 1 16.89 -17.41 -8.95
C MET A 1 17.34 -16.25 -9.83
N GLN A 2 16.85 -15.02 -9.63
CA GLN A 2 17.25 -13.83 -10.42
C GLN A 2 18.77 -13.55 -10.42
N LYS A 3 19.46 -13.71 -9.28
CA LYS A 3 20.92 -13.55 -9.16
C LYS A 3 21.75 -14.50 -10.02
N ILE A 4 21.25 -15.71 -10.24
CA ILE A 4 21.93 -16.72 -11.05
C ILE A 4 21.79 -16.34 -12.54
N ILE A 5 20.59 -15.95 -12.97
CA ILE A 5 20.30 -15.55 -14.35
C ILE A 5 21.12 -14.31 -14.75
N ILE A 6 21.16 -13.28 -13.89
CA ILE A 6 21.92 -12.04 -14.17
C ILE A 6 23.41 -12.35 -14.34
N LYS A 7 23.95 -13.26 -13.51
CA LYS A 7 25.34 -13.69 -13.60
C LYS A 7 25.62 -14.52 -14.86
N GLU A 8 24.72 -15.43 -15.23
CA GLU A 8 24.82 -16.23 -16.47
C GLU A 8 24.78 -15.36 -17.73
N LEU A 9 24.08 -14.22 -17.68
CA LEU A 9 24.02 -13.24 -18.77
C LEU A 9 25.25 -12.32 -18.84
N GLY A 10 26.26 -12.52 -17.98
CA GLY A 10 27.51 -11.74 -17.99
C GLY A 10 27.41 -10.36 -17.33
N TYR A 11 26.32 -10.06 -16.62
CA TYR A 11 26.13 -8.80 -15.91
C TYR A 11 26.67 -8.89 -14.47
N GLU A 12 27.99 -8.99 -14.32
CA GLU A 12 28.62 -9.10 -12.99
C GLU A 12 28.53 -7.81 -12.16
N ASP A 13 28.42 -6.65 -12.82
CA ASP A 13 28.42 -5.32 -12.18
C ASP A 13 27.02 -4.81 -11.78
N VAL A 14 25.95 -5.58 -12.01
CA VAL A 14 24.58 -5.12 -11.72
C VAL A 14 24.23 -5.39 -10.25
N PRO A 15 24.00 -4.34 -9.43
CA PRO A 15 23.65 -4.54 -8.03
C PRO A 15 22.25 -5.12 -7.89
N ILE A 16 22.14 -6.23 -7.16
CA ILE A 16 20.84 -6.85 -6.82
C ILE A 16 20.44 -6.36 -5.45
N ILE A 17 19.42 -5.50 -5.45
CA ILE A 17 18.91 -4.88 -4.23
C ILE A 17 17.61 -5.61 -3.84
N ALA A 18 17.67 -6.36 -2.76
CA ALA A 18 16.50 -7.07 -2.23
C ALA A 18 16.13 -6.52 -0.84
N PRO A 19 14.95 -5.89 -0.68
CA PRO A 19 14.41 -5.57 0.63
C PRO A 19 13.89 -6.87 1.30
N GLY A 20 14.81 -7.70 1.82
CA GLY A 20 14.47 -8.96 2.50
C GLY A 20 15.68 -9.67 3.13
N ALA A 21 15.47 -10.39 4.24
CA ALA A 21 16.51 -11.18 4.91
C ALA A 21 16.88 -12.44 4.07
N PRO A 22 18.15 -12.89 4.02
CA PRO A 22 19.28 -12.56 4.91
C PRO A 22 20.21 -11.44 4.38
N GLU A 23 20.05 -11.02 3.13
CA GLU A 23 20.90 -10.01 2.46
C GLU A 23 20.45 -8.56 2.77
N GLY A 24 19.32 -8.38 3.45
CA GLY A 24 18.74 -7.07 3.79
C GLY A 24 19.67 -6.13 4.55
N ASN A 25 20.63 -6.61 5.35
CA ASN A 25 21.56 -5.75 6.07
C ASN A 25 22.46 -4.88 5.16
N GLN A 26 22.66 -5.28 3.91
CA GLN A 26 23.39 -4.50 2.92
C GLN A 26 22.51 -3.36 2.38
N PHE A 27 21.29 -3.69 1.92
CA PHE A 27 20.29 -2.70 1.51
C PHE A 27 20.03 -1.65 2.60
N TYR A 28 19.86 -2.11 3.83
CA TYR A 28 19.52 -1.23 4.95
C TYR A 28 20.63 -0.23 5.30
N ARG A 29 21.89 -0.60 5.08
CA ARG A 29 23.07 0.24 5.36
C ARG A 29 23.49 1.10 4.17
N GLU A 30 23.57 0.53 2.97
CA GLU A 30 24.02 1.24 1.77
C GLU A 30 23.08 2.37 1.35
N TYR A 31 21.78 2.18 1.54
CA TYR A 31 20.76 3.16 1.15
C TYR A 31 20.25 4.02 2.31
N ASP A 32 20.90 3.97 3.48
CA ASP A 32 20.48 4.68 4.69
C ASP A 32 19.00 4.45 5.03
N MET A 33 18.53 3.21 4.81
CA MET A 33 17.13 2.87 5.06
C MET A 33 16.80 2.75 6.56
N GLN A 34 17.82 2.66 7.41
CA GLN A 34 17.68 2.77 8.87
C GLN A 34 17.80 4.21 9.39
N GLY A 35 18.29 5.14 8.56
CA GLY A 35 18.45 6.55 8.93
C GLY A 35 17.41 7.46 8.28
N LEU A 36 17.83 8.69 7.96
CA LEU A 36 16.92 9.76 7.56
C LEU A 36 16.29 9.47 6.19
N ARG A 37 17.05 8.90 5.24
CA ARG A 37 16.53 8.59 3.90
C ARG A 37 15.43 7.55 3.94
N GLY A 38 15.63 6.47 4.70
CA GLY A 38 14.61 5.44 4.92
C GLY A 38 13.36 5.97 5.60
N PHE A 39 13.53 6.81 6.62
CA PHE A 39 12.40 7.46 7.29
C PHE A 39 11.60 8.34 6.32
N ILE A 40 12.27 9.17 5.51
CA ILE A 40 11.62 9.99 4.48
C ILE A 40 10.84 9.12 3.49
N LEU A 41 11.49 8.06 2.96
CA LEU A 41 10.83 7.15 2.01
C LEU A 41 9.60 6.49 2.63
N LEU A 42 9.71 5.99 3.87
CA LEU A 42 8.60 5.38 4.59
C LEU A 42 7.44 6.35 4.75
N MET A 43 7.68 7.59 5.19
CA MET A 43 6.63 8.59 5.38
C MET A 43 5.93 8.96 4.06
N LYS A 44 6.70 9.12 2.98
CA LYS A 44 6.16 9.36 1.63
C LYS A 44 5.34 8.16 1.15
N ALA A 45 5.85 6.95 1.29
CA ALA A 45 5.18 5.71 0.90
C ALA A 45 3.87 5.51 1.68
N MET A 46 3.88 5.70 3.00
CA MET A 46 2.67 5.59 3.83
C MET A 46 1.59 6.60 3.41
N SER A 47 1.99 7.84 3.11
CA SER A 47 1.07 8.87 2.62
C SER A 47 0.46 8.47 1.27
N GLY A 48 1.27 7.93 0.36
CA GLY A 48 0.80 7.40 -0.93
C GLY A 48 -0.17 6.22 -0.77
N ILE A 49 0.19 5.24 0.05
CA ILE A 49 -0.62 4.04 0.34
C ILE A 49 -2.02 4.42 0.81
N PHE A 50 -2.12 5.29 1.82
CA PHE A 50 -3.43 5.70 2.34
C PHE A 50 -4.25 6.45 1.30
N THR A 51 -3.62 7.30 0.50
CA THR A 51 -4.28 8.01 -0.59
C THR A 51 -4.85 7.04 -1.63
N VAL A 52 -4.07 6.03 -2.02
CA VAL A 52 -4.51 4.98 -2.95
C VAL A 52 -5.64 4.14 -2.37
N ASP A 53 -5.64 3.86 -1.05
CA ASP A 53 -6.75 3.18 -0.39
C ASP A 53 -8.07 3.94 -0.52
N TYR A 54 -8.05 5.27 -0.32
CA TYR A 54 -9.24 6.11 -0.51
C TYR A 54 -9.68 6.12 -1.99
N LEU A 55 -8.75 6.27 -2.94
CA LEU A 55 -9.08 6.22 -4.36
C LEU A 55 -9.67 4.86 -4.77
N ASN A 56 -9.11 3.76 -4.28
CA ASN A 56 -9.63 2.42 -4.53
C ASN A 56 -11.06 2.27 -3.99
N LYS A 57 -11.36 2.89 -2.84
CA LYS A 57 -12.72 2.90 -2.29
C LYS A 57 -13.68 3.69 -3.20
N MET A 58 -13.30 4.89 -3.63
CA MET A 58 -14.09 5.68 -4.58
C MET A 58 -14.32 4.92 -5.90
N LEU A 59 -13.28 4.26 -6.43
CA LEU A 59 -13.36 3.40 -7.60
C LEU A 59 -14.43 2.31 -7.47
N ARG A 60 -14.42 1.54 -6.38
CA ARG A 60 -15.40 0.46 -6.15
C ARG A 60 -16.81 0.98 -5.89
N GLN A 61 -16.96 2.19 -5.37
CA GLN A 61 -18.27 2.80 -5.09
C GLN A 61 -18.89 3.47 -6.32
N THR A 62 -18.10 3.87 -7.31
CA THR A 62 -18.58 4.57 -8.51
C THR A 62 -18.67 3.66 -9.72
N ARG A 63 -17.65 2.84 -9.99
CA ARG A 63 -17.55 1.99 -11.20
C ARG A 63 -18.72 1.02 -11.41
N PRO A 64 -19.29 0.36 -10.39
CA PRO A 64 -20.43 -0.54 -10.60
C PRO A 64 -21.68 0.18 -11.14
N TYR A 65 -21.77 1.50 -10.91
CA TYR A 65 -22.91 2.34 -11.26
C TYR A 65 -22.64 3.27 -12.45
N GLU A 66 -21.42 3.29 -13.01
CA GLU A 66 -21.08 4.18 -14.11
C GLU A 66 -21.94 3.91 -15.35
N ILE A 67 -22.47 4.98 -15.95
CA ILE A 67 -23.26 4.91 -17.19
C ILE A 67 -22.33 4.68 -18.39
N GLU A 68 -21.22 5.42 -18.42
CA GLU A 68 -20.18 5.33 -19.45
C GLU A 68 -19.05 4.41 -18.97
N LYS A 69 -18.97 3.20 -19.52
CA LYS A 69 -18.01 2.18 -19.08
C LYS A 69 -16.57 2.64 -19.27
N GLY A 70 -15.77 2.49 -18.20
CA GLY A 70 -14.35 2.83 -18.19
C GLY A 70 -14.04 4.27 -17.79
N LYS A 71 -15.04 5.15 -17.66
CA LYS A 71 -14.84 6.54 -17.24
C LYS A 71 -14.26 6.62 -15.83
N THR A 72 -14.77 5.82 -14.89
CA THR A 72 -14.24 5.78 -13.52
C THR A 72 -12.80 5.27 -13.50
N ASN A 73 -12.45 4.29 -14.34
CA ASN A 73 -11.08 3.81 -14.44
C ASN A 73 -10.13 4.89 -14.97
N LYS A 74 -10.55 5.68 -15.96
CA LYS A 74 -9.72 6.77 -16.51
C LYS A 74 -9.42 7.83 -15.45
N VAL A 75 -10.44 8.28 -14.71
CA VAL A 75 -10.26 9.23 -13.60
C VAL A 75 -9.32 8.65 -12.55
N TYR A 76 -9.53 7.40 -12.15
CA TYR A 76 -8.65 6.72 -11.19
C TYR A 76 -7.18 6.69 -11.65
N GLN A 77 -6.91 6.30 -12.90
CA GLN A 77 -5.54 6.20 -13.41
C GLN A 77 -4.82 7.55 -13.43
N ASN A 78 -5.52 8.63 -13.81
CA ASN A 78 -4.95 9.98 -13.76
C ASN A 78 -4.45 10.34 -12.34
N TYR A 79 -5.27 10.04 -11.31
CA TYR A 79 -4.90 10.34 -9.93
C TYR A 79 -3.81 9.40 -9.38
N ILE A 80 -3.74 8.15 -9.84
CA ILE A 80 -2.60 7.27 -9.53
C ILE A 80 -1.31 7.86 -10.05
N GLU A 81 -1.29 8.35 -11.29
CA GLU A 81 -0.09 9.00 -11.85
C GLU A 81 0.33 10.24 -11.04
N ASP A 82 -0.63 11.07 -10.62
CA ASP A 82 -0.35 12.25 -9.80
C ASP A 82 0.21 11.90 -8.42
N ILE A 83 -0.31 10.84 -7.80
CA ILE A 83 0.23 10.30 -6.54
C ILE A 83 1.66 9.82 -6.74
N CYS A 84 1.93 9.02 -7.78
CA CYS A 84 3.26 8.51 -8.08
C CYS A 84 4.24 9.67 -8.29
N LYS A 85 3.89 10.65 -9.13
CA LYS A 85 4.71 11.85 -9.37
C LYS A 85 5.01 12.62 -8.09
N SER A 86 4.02 12.77 -7.20
CA SER A 86 4.21 13.45 -5.90
C SER A 86 5.12 12.65 -4.96
N VAL A 87 4.90 11.34 -4.84
CA VAL A 87 5.73 10.44 -4.02
C VAL A 87 7.16 10.38 -4.54
N GLU A 88 7.39 10.51 -5.85
CA GLU A 88 8.73 10.55 -6.41
C GLU A 88 9.41 11.90 -6.16
N ASN A 89 8.75 12.99 -6.55
CA ASN A 89 9.43 14.28 -6.74
C ASN A 89 9.26 15.27 -5.58
N ASP A 90 8.18 15.19 -4.80
CA ASP A 90 7.92 16.19 -3.75
C ASP A 90 8.78 15.92 -2.49
N PRO A 91 9.17 16.98 -1.76
CA PRO A 91 9.81 16.81 -0.47
C PRO A 91 8.80 16.30 0.57
N MET A 92 9.28 15.49 1.53
CA MET A 92 8.45 14.82 2.56
C MET A 92 7.43 15.73 3.24
N TYR A 93 7.84 16.95 3.60
CA TYR A 93 7.01 17.89 4.34
C TYR A 93 5.82 18.43 3.53
N ARG A 94 5.83 18.32 2.19
CA ARG A 94 4.71 18.69 1.31
C ARG A 94 3.88 17.50 0.85
N THR A 95 4.42 16.28 0.91
CA THR A 95 3.78 15.09 0.37
C THR A 95 2.38 14.90 0.97
N LEU A 96 2.21 15.06 2.29
CA LEU A 96 0.90 14.89 2.92
C LEU A 96 -0.12 15.93 2.43
N ASP A 97 0.24 17.20 2.38
CA ASP A 97 -0.65 18.26 1.89
C ASP A 97 -1.03 18.02 0.42
N ARG A 98 -0.08 17.56 -0.39
CA ARG A 98 -0.33 17.20 -1.79
C ARG A 98 -1.30 16.03 -1.91
N MET A 99 -1.14 14.99 -1.10
CA MET A 99 -2.08 13.86 -1.03
C MET A 99 -3.50 14.31 -0.65
N VAL A 100 -3.62 15.21 0.33
CA VAL A 100 -4.91 15.78 0.74
C VAL A 100 -5.54 16.59 -0.40
N SER A 101 -4.75 17.39 -1.13
CA SER A 101 -5.23 18.11 -2.31
C SER A 101 -5.74 17.14 -3.38
N ILE A 102 -4.94 16.12 -3.71
CA ILE A 102 -5.29 15.10 -4.70
C ILE A 102 -6.62 14.42 -4.34
N LEU A 103 -6.84 14.06 -3.07
CA LEU A 103 -8.10 13.45 -2.64
C LEU A 103 -9.31 14.39 -2.74
N LYS A 104 -9.12 15.69 -2.49
CA LYS A 104 -10.19 16.68 -2.66
C LYS A 104 -10.59 16.81 -4.11
N ASP A 105 -9.61 16.92 -5.01
CA ASP A 105 -9.83 17.02 -6.45
C ASP A 105 -10.48 15.74 -6.98
N ALA A 106 -9.92 14.58 -6.61
CA ALA A 106 -10.47 13.28 -6.96
C ALA A 106 -11.91 13.12 -6.50
N ARG A 107 -12.24 13.49 -5.27
CA ARG A 107 -13.63 13.45 -4.79
C ARG A 107 -14.56 14.22 -5.72
N GLY A 108 -14.20 15.45 -6.10
CA GLY A 108 -15.01 16.27 -7.01
C GLY A 108 -15.20 15.60 -8.37
N ASP A 109 -14.13 15.06 -8.95
CA ASP A 109 -14.20 14.38 -10.24
C ASP A 109 -15.02 13.10 -10.20
N PHE A 110 -14.88 12.30 -9.13
CA PHE A 110 -15.68 11.08 -8.93
C PHE A 110 -17.17 11.39 -8.72
N GLU A 111 -17.50 12.47 -8.00
CA GLU A 111 -18.89 12.94 -7.81
C GLU A 111 -19.51 13.43 -9.13
N ASN A 112 -18.71 13.95 -10.06
CA ASN A 112 -19.15 14.40 -11.38
C ASN A 112 -19.33 13.26 -12.41
N ILE A 113 -18.96 12.02 -12.09
CA ILE A 113 -19.15 10.87 -12.99
C ILE A 113 -20.64 10.55 -13.09
N PRO A 114 -21.24 10.51 -14.31
CA PRO A 114 -22.62 10.08 -14.47
C PRO A 114 -22.81 8.63 -14.03
N ILE A 115 -23.59 8.45 -12.96
CA ILE A 115 -23.92 7.13 -12.40
C ILE A 115 -25.43 6.90 -12.40
N LYS A 116 -25.82 5.63 -12.56
CA LYS A 116 -27.19 5.15 -12.34
C LYS A 116 -27.20 4.32 -11.06
N LYS A 117 -27.58 4.93 -9.94
CA LYS A 117 -27.74 4.21 -8.67
C LYS A 117 -28.89 3.22 -8.78
N THR A 118 -28.60 1.97 -8.50
CA THR A 118 -29.56 0.86 -8.39
C THR A 118 -29.24 0.10 -7.12
N ASP A 119 -30.18 -0.67 -6.59
CA ASP A 119 -29.83 -1.56 -5.49
C ASP A 119 -28.94 -2.70 -6.02
N LYS A 120 -27.77 -2.88 -5.42
CA LYS A 120 -26.78 -3.90 -5.80
C LYS A 120 -26.32 -4.64 -4.55
N PRO A 121 -26.22 -5.98 -4.58
CA PRO A 121 -25.71 -6.73 -3.44
C PRO A 121 -24.26 -6.34 -3.17
N ARG A 122 -23.94 -6.04 -1.91
CA ARG A 122 -22.58 -5.75 -1.48
C ARG A 122 -21.88 -7.03 -1.03
N VAL A 123 -20.74 -7.32 -1.64
CA VAL A 123 -19.92 -8.53 -1.41
C VAL A 123 -18.61 -8.11 -0.73
N GLY A 124 -18.37 -8.64 0.46
CA GLY A 124 -17.08 -8.47 1.16
C GLY A 124 -16.06 -9.50 0.69
N ILE A 125 -14.86 -9.07 0.31
CA ILE A 125 -13.74 -9.98 -0.02
C ILE A 125 -12.69 -9.91 1.08
N VAL A 126 -12.48 -11.04 1.73
CA VAL A 126 -11.50 -11.24 2.81
C VAL A 126 -10.49 -12.32 2.43
N GLY A 127 -9.32 -12.29 3.05
CA GLY A 127 -8.26 -13.26 2.77
C GLY A 127 -6.87 -12.65 2.94
N GLU A 128 -5.88 -13.39 2.47
CA GLU A 128 -4.47 -12.98 2.47
C GLU A 128 -4.28 -11.67 1.70
N ILE A 129 -3.47 -10.75 2.24
CA ILE A 129 -3.42 -9.36 1.78
C ILE A 129 -2.90 -9.23 0.35
N PHE A 130 -1.89 -10.01 -0.03
CA PHE A 130 -1.34 -9.96 -1.37
C PHE A 130 -2.36 -10.49 -2.39
N VAL A 131 -2.93 -11.67 -2.15
CA VAL A 131 -3.96 -12.24 -3.04
C VAL A 131 -5.13 -11.28 -3.17
N ARG A 132 -5.64 -10.74 -2.06
CA ARG A 132 -6.79 -9.82 -2.04
C ARG A 132 -6.57 -8.58 -2.90
N ASN A 133 -5.40 -7.93 -2.78
CA ASN A 133 -5.15 -6.63 -3.42
C ASN A 133 -4.57 -6.72 -4.83
N HIS A 134 -3.99 -7.86 -5.22
CA HIS A 134 -3.37 -8.02 -6.54
C HIS A 134 -4.37 -8.61 -7.56
N PRO A 135 -4.84 -7.83 -8.57
CA PRO A 135 -5.90 -8.25 -9.49
C PRO A 135 -5.60 -9.56 -10.24
N TYR A 136 -4.33 -9.78 -10.62
CA TYR A 136 -3.94 -11.03 -11.27
C TYR A 136 -3.99 -12.22 -10.31
N SER A 137 -3.53 -12.04 -9.07
CA SER A 137 -3.49 -13.14 -8.08
C SER A 137 -4.88 -13.55 -7.60
N ASN A 138 -5.84 -12.63 -7.58
CA ASN A 138 -7.25 -12.93 -7.26
C ASN A 138 -8.11 -13.27 -8.49
N ASN A 139 -7.53 -13.48 -9.67
CA ASN A 139 -8.27 -13.76 -10.90
C ASN A 139 -9.31 -12.68 -11.25
N GLU A 140 -9.03 -11.41 -10.97
CA GLU A 140 -9.90 -10.26 -11.24
C GLU A 140 -11.27 -10.36 -10.54
N ILE A 141 -11.31 -10.98 -9.34
CA ILE A 141 -12.55 -11.28 -8.62
C ILE A 141 -13.45 -10.05 -8.44
N ILE A 142 -12.86 -8.87 -8.22
CA ILE A 142 -13.60 -7.62 -8.04
C ILE A 142 -14.41 -7.31 -9.30
N LYS A 143 -13.77 -7.32 -10.49
CA LYS A 143 -14.44 -7.06 -11.76
C LYS A 143 -15.48 -8.12 -12.08
N ARG A 144 -15.23 -9.39 -11.70
CA ARG A 144 -16.19 -10.48 -11.90
C ARG A 144 -17.45 -10.29 -11.09
N VAL A 145 -17.34 -9.89 -9.82
CA VAL A 145 -18.50 -9.57 -8.97
C VAL A 145 -19.27 -8.38 -9.54
N GLU A 146 -18.57 -7.34 -9.96
CA GLU A 146 -19.20 -6.15 -10.56
C GLU A 146 -19.93 -6.48 -11.88
N ALA A 147 -19.36 -7.38 -12.70
CA ALA A 147 -19.98 -7.86 -13.93
C ALA A 147 -21.27 -8.66 -13.67
N GLN A 148 -21.37 -9.32 -12.52
CA GLN A 148 -22.60 -9.99 -12.05
C GLN A 148 -23.58 -9.02 -11.35
N GLY A 149 -23.29 -7.72 -11.37
CA GLY A 149 -24.17 -6.69 -10.81
C GLY A 149 -23.96 -6.40 -9.33
N GLY A 150 -22.92 -6.95 -8.69
CA GLY A 150 -22.58 -6.66 -7.30
C GLY A 150 -21.71 -5.41 -7.11
N GLU A 151 -21.62 -4.98 -5.85
CA GLU A 151 -20.64 -3.99 -5.37
C GLU A 151 -19.65 -4.70 -4.44
N VAL A 152 -18.38 -4.33 -4.47
CA VAL A 152 -17.34 -5.00 -3.68
C VAL A 152 -16.79 -4.08 -2.58
N GLU A 153 -16.69 -4.62 -1.37
CA GLU A 153 -15.93 -4.00 -0.28
C GLU A 153 -14.74 -4.88 0.11
N ILE A 154 -13.57 -4.27 0.28
CA ILE A 154 -12.35 -4.95 0.71
C ILE A 154 -11.70 -4.14 1.83
N PRO A 155 -11.08 -4.79 2.84
CA PRO A 155 -10.25 -4.09 3.80
C PRO A 155 -9.10 -3.36 3.10
N SER A 156 -8.84 -2.13 3.53
CA SER A 156 -7.77 -1.29 2.97
C SER A 156 -6.40 -1.93 3.15
N PHE A 157 -5.44 -1.59 2.29
CA PHE A 157 -4.07 -2.07 2.46
C PHE A 157 -3.45 -1.51 3.75
N GLY A 158 -3.82 -0.28 4.12
CA GLY A 158 -3.44 0.39 5.37
C GLY A 158 -3.81 -0.34 6.66
N GLU A 159 -4.64 -1.39 6.61
CA GLU A 159 -4.85 -2.32 7.71
C GLU A 159 -3.55 -3.06 8.10
N TRP A 160 -2.71 -3.42 7.14
CA TRP A 160 -1.54 -4.25 7.39
C TRP A 160 -0.45 -3.58 8.23
N PRO A 161 -0.07 -2.30 7.98
CA PRO A 161 0.83 -1.58 8.87
C PRO A 161 0.28 -1.50 10.31
N TYR A 162 -1.04 -1.36 10.47
CA TYR A 162 -1.68 -1.35 11.79
C TYR A 162 -1.60 -2.73 12.47
N HIS A 163 -1.98 -3.79 11.75
CA HIS A 163 -1.93 -5.17 12.24
C HIS A 163 -0.50 -5.56 12.65
N THR A 164 0.49 -5.35 11.78
CA THR A 164 1.89 -5.68 12.06
C THR A 164 2.44 -4.91 13.26
N THR A 165 2.09 -3.63 13.41
CA THR A 165 2.47 -2.83 14.58
C THR A 165 1.82 -3.37 15.86
N ALA A 166 0.54 -3.75 15.81
CA ALA A 166 -0.17 -4.31 16.95
C ALA A 166 0.41 -5.68 17.38
N THR A 167 0.61 -6.60 16.44
CA THR A 167 1.23 -7.90 16.71
C THR A 167 2.65 -7.71 17.26
N ARG A 168 3.42 -6.75 16.73
CA ARG A 168 4.77 -6.47 17.24
C ARG A 168 4.76 -5.98 18.68
N LYS A 169 3.79 -5.14 19.07
CA LYS A 169 3.62 -4.71 20.47
C LYS A 169 3.32 -5.89 21.40
N ILE A 170 2.42 -6.78 20.99
CA ILE A 170 2.10 -8.00 21.74
C ILE A 170 3.35 -8.86 21.92
N ASP A 171 4.09 -9.10 20.83
CA ASP A 171 5.33 -9.86 20.84
C ASP A 171 6.37 -9.28 21.81
N ILE A 172 6.49 -7.96 21.83
CA ILE A 172 7.41 -7.23 22.71
C ILE A 172 7.05 -7.45 24.19
N ILE A 173 5.76 -7.39 24.51
CA ILE A 173 5.22 -7.61 25.86
C ILE A 173 5.40 -9.08 26.28
N THR A 174 4.98 -10.03 25.44
CA THR A 174 5.04 -11.46 25.75
C THR A 174 6.47 -11.98 25.86
N LYS A 175 7.38 -11.53 24.97
CA LYS A 175 8.79 -11.93 25.00
C LYS A 175 9.64 -11.11 25.97
N GLN A 176 9.04 -10.12 26.67
CA GLN A 176 9.74 -9.20 27.58
C GLN A 176 10.99 -8.56 26.94
N THR A 177 10.88 -8.22 25.65
CA THR A 177 12.01 -7.67 24.87
C THR A 177 11.99 -6.14 24.81
N ASP A 178 11.01 -5.51 25.48
CA ASP A 178 10.93 -4.06 25.59
C ASP A 178 12.09 -3.48 26.40
N ILE A 179 12.25 -2.17 26.30
CA ILE A 179 13.35 -1.47 26.98
C ILE A 179 13.20 -1.51 28.51
N TYR A 180 11.98 -1.52 29.02
CA TYR A 180 11.68 -1.56 30.45
C TYR A 180 12.12 -2.89 31.07
N TYR A 181 11.79 -4.03 30.45
CA TYR A 181 12.22 -5.36 30.86
C TYR A 181 13.73 -5.56 30.70
N LYS A 182 14.34 -5.01 29.64
CA LYS A 182 15.81 -5.01 29.50
C LYS A 182 16.48 -4.23 30.63
N ILE A 183 15.98 -3.05 30.98
CA ILE A 183 16.48 -2.24 32.10
C ILE A 183 16.29 -2.99 33.42
N LYS A 184 15.08 -3.50 33.70
CA LYS A 184 14.77 -4.23 34.93
C LYS A 184 15.64 -5.48 35.10
N LYS A 185 15.85 -6.25 34.02
CA LYS A 185 16.72 -7.44 34.01
C LYS A 185 18.19 -7.08 34.21
N SER A 186 18.67 -5.96 33.66
CA SER A 186 20.05 -5.50 33.87
C SER A 186 20.34 -5.04 35.30
N LEU A 187 19.29 -4.69 36.06
CA LEU A 187 19.37 -4.22 37.44
C LEU A 187 19.15 -5.32 38.48
N MET A 188 18.86 -6.56 38.07
CA MET A 188 18.74 -7.71 38.98
C MET A 188 20.12 -8.32 39.24
N PRO A 189 20.57 -8.47 40.50
CA PRO A 189 21.78 -9.23 40.82
C PRO A 189 21.57 -10.72 40.48
N TYR A 190 22.65 -11.37 40.02
CA TYR A 190 22.68 -12.80 39.63
C TYR A 190 22.25 -13.74 40.74
#